data_AF-A0A1A3CPX5-F1
#
_entry.id   AF-A0A1A3CPX5-F1
#
_cell.length_a   1.000
_cell.length_b   1.000
_cell.length_c   1.000
_cell.angle_alpha   90.00
_cell.angle_beta   90.00
_cell.angle_gamma   90.00
#
_symmetry.space_group_name_H-M   'P 1'
#
loop_
_entity.id
_entity.type
_entity.pdbx_description
1 polymer ?
#
loop_
_entity_poly.entity_id
_entity_poly.type
_entity_poly.pdbx_seq_one_letter_code
_entity_poly.pdbx_strand_id
1 'polypeptide(L)'
;MSSPIRLKFSTGHTLIWAVLAPAAILAFLPTRYWWAGIALVAVGAIVAFVTFFGRRLTGWVATVFAWLRRHRKPPDVPSEPEVGATVKPGDHVAVRWRRNNLIAVIELKPRPFTPTVIVDGQAHTDDVVDTRLLEQLLSVHCPDLEADIVSAGFRVGKIAAPEVVNLYQQVIGGDPAPASRRTWIMLRADPERTRKSAQRRDEGVAGLARYLVASATRIADNLAAHGVDAICGRSFDDYDHATDIGFVREKWSMIKGRDSYTAAYTAPGGPDLWWSARADHTITRVRIAPGQPPQTTVLLTTAGKPKTPRGFSRLYGGQRPALTGQNLIANRHCQIPIGSAGVLVGETVNRCPVYMPFDDVDVSLNLGDAQTFAQFVVRAAAAGAVVTVGPHFEEFARLIGAQVGPVAKVAWPNATTYLGPHSGVDKVILRHNLIGTPRHRELPIRRISPPEESRFQLALPK
;
A
#
# COMPACT_ATOMS: atom_id res chain seq x y z
N MET A 1 -17.69 -16.04 0.72
CA MET A 1 -17.08 -15.98 2.06
C MET A 1 -16.13 -17.16 2.17
N SER A 2 -14.83 -16.95 2.38
CA SER A 2 -13.93 -18.07 2.68
C SER A 2 -14.26 -18.58 4.08
N SER A 3 -14.54 -19.87 4.25
CA SER A 3 -14.87 -20.44 5.56
C SER A 3 -13.79 -20.09 6.60
N PRO A 4 -14.17 -19.64 7.81
CA PRO A 4 -13.22 -19.24 8.86
C PRO A 4 -12.40 -20.41 9.41
N ILE A 5 -12.82 -21.64 9.08
CA ILE A 5 -12.23 -22.90 9.50
C ILE A 5 -11.50 -23.51 8.30
N ARG A 6 -10.22 -23.81 8.47
CA ARG A 6 -9.42 -24.58 7.50
C ARG A 6 -8.59 -25.64 8.20
N LEU A 7 -8.47 -26.81 7.58
CA LEU A 7 -7.54 -27.84 8.01
C LEU A 7 -6.15 -27.50 7.44
N LYS A 8 -5.13 -27.46 8.30
CA LYS A 8 -3.75 -27.23 7.86
C LYS A 8 -2.82 -28.28 8.46
N PHE A 9 -2.48 -29.26 7.62
CA PHE A 9 -1.53 -30.31 7.94
C PHE A 9 -0.11 -29.72 7.98
N SER A 10 0.65 -30.07 9.01
CA SER A 10 2.08 -29.75 9.11
C SER A 10 2.80 -31.02 9.49
N THR A 11 3.88 -31.30 8.78
CA THR A 11 4.65 -32.55 8.83
C THR A 11 5.05 -32.95 10.24
N GLY A 12 5.44 -31.98 11.08
CA GLY A 12 5.82 -32.26 12.48
C GLY A 12 4.63 -32.61 13.37
N HIS A 13 3.48 -31.96 13.19
CA HIS A 13 2.30 -32.24 14.01
C HIS A 13 1.61 -33.54 13.58
N THR A 14 1.64 -33.87 12.29
CA THR A 14 1.17 -35.17 11.79
C THR A 14 2.00 -36.32 12.34
N LEU A 15 3.32 -36.15 12.44
CA LEU A 15 4.22 -37.15 13.03
C LEU A 15 3.96 -37.36 14.53
N ILE A 16 3.87 -36.27 15.30
CA ILE A 16 3.56 -36.34 16.73
C ILE A 16 2.18 -36.98 16.97
N TRP A 17 1.18 -36.62 16.16
CA TRP A 17 -0.16 -37.21 16.25
C TRP A 17 -0.19 -38.68 15.86
N ALA A 18 0.55 -39.09 14.84
CA ALA A 18 0.64 -40.48 14.42
C ALA A 18 1.20 -41.39 15.53
N VAL A 19 2.07 -40.86 16.39
CA VAL A 19 2.64 -41.60 17.53
C VAL A 19 1.71 -41.55 18.76
N LEU A 20 1.13 -40.40 19.08
CA LEU A 20 0.35 -40.22 20.30
C LEU A 20 -1.07 -40.79 20.22
N ALA A 21 -1.72 -40.77 19.05
CA ALA A 21 -3.10 -41.26 18.94
C ALA A 21 -3.26 -42.76 19.23
N PRO A 22 -2.43 -43.67 18.67
CA PRO A 22 -2.52 -45.10 18.98
C PRO A 22 -2.24 -45.39 20.46
N ALA A 23 -1.23 -44.75 21.04
CA ALA A 23 -0.87 -44.91 22.45
C ALA A 23 -1.99 -44.45 23.40
N ALA A 24 -2.64 -43.33 23.09
CA ALA A 24 -3.77 -42.82 23.88
C ALA A 24 -5.00 -43.75 23.78
N ILE A 25 -5.29 -44.32 22.60
CA ILE A 25 -6.40 -45.27 22.44
C ILE A 25 -6.10 -46.58 23.19
N LEU A 26 -4.87 -47.10 23.07
CA LEU A 26 -4.43 -48.33 23.76
C LEU A 26 -4.45 -48.20 25.28
N ALA A 27 -4.10 -47.03 25.82
CA ALA A 27 -4.12 -46.80 27.28
C ALA A 27 -5.54 -46.80 27.87
N PHE A 28 -6.56 -46.40 27.10
CA PHE A 28 -7.95 -46.33 27.57
C PHE A 28 -8.81 -47.54 27.19
N LEU A 29 -8.37 -48.35 26.21
CA LEU A 29 -8.99 -49.61 25.79
C LEU A 29 -9.33 -50.59 26.94
N PRO A 30 -8.46 -50.82 27.94
CA PRO A 30 -8.75 -51.74 29.04
C PRO A 30 -9.67 -51.13 30.13
N THR A 31 -10.02 -49.85 30.02
CA THR A 31 -10.85 -49.15 31.02
C THR A 31 -12.32 -49.14 30.61
N ARG A 32 -13.22 -48.96 31.59
CA ARG A 32 -14.67 -48.77 31.33
C ARG A 32 -14.98 -47.51 30.48
N TYR A 33 -14.00 -46.62 30.30
CA TYR A 33 -14.11 -45.36 29.57
C TYR A 33 -13.33 -45.37 28.25
N TRP A 34 -13.35 -46.48 27.49
CA TRP A 34 -12.67 -46.58 26.19
C TRP A 34 -13.03 -45.44 25.22
N TRP A 35 -14.28 -44.95 25.28
CA TRP A 35 -14.77 -43.82 24.49
C TRP A 35 -14.05 -42.51 24.83
N ALA A 36 -13.51 -42.35 26.04
CA ALA A 36 -12.75 -41.18 26.45
C ALA A 36 -11.41 -41.08 25.71
N GLY A 37 -10.76 -42.20 25.41
CA GLY A 37 -9.53 -42.22 24.60
C GLY A 37 -9.78 -41.72 23.17
N ILE A 38 -10.87 -42.18 22.54
CA ILE A 38 -11.28 -41.73 21.20
C ILE A 38 -11.66 -40.24 21.23
N ALA A 39 -12.44 -39.82 22.23
CA ALA A 39 -12.80 -38.41 22.40
C ALA A 39 -11.57 -37.51 22.61
N LEU A 40 -10.59 -37.95 23.41
CA LEU A 40 -9.34 -37.23 23.65
C LEU A 40 -8.53 -37.09 22.36
N VAL A 41 -8.42 -38.16 21.57
CA VAL A 41 -7.74 -38.14 20.27
C VAL A 41 -8.46 -37.21 19.29
N ALA A 42 -9.79 -37.28 19.22
CA ALA A 42 -10.58 -36.40 18.36
C ALA A 42 -10.44 -34.91 18.76
N VAL A 43 -10.53 -34.60 20.05
CA VAL A 43 -10.34 -33.23 20.58
C VAL A 43 -8.92 -32.75 20.28
N GLY A 44 -7.92 -33.58 20.55
CA GLY A 44 -6.54 -33.20 20.28
C GLY A 44 -6.25 -33.00 18.78
N ALA A 45 -6.83 -33.84 17.91
CA ALA A 45 -6.72 -33.68 16.46
C ALA A 45 -7.37 -32.36 16.02
N ILE A 46 -8.55 -32.01 16.56
CA ILE A 46 -9.19 -30.72 16.34
C ILE A 46 -8.25 -29.58 16.78
N VAL A 47 -7.68 -29.66 17.98
CA VAL A 47 -6.78 -28.62 18.52
C VAL A 47 -5.52 -28.44 17.66
N ALA A 48 -4.96 -29.53 17.12
CA ALA A 48 -3.71 -29.50 16.39
C ALA A 48 -3.87 -29.14 14.90
N PHE A 49 -4.95 -29.59 14.26
CA PHE A 49 -5.11 -29.49 12.81
C PHE A 49 -6.11 -28.42 12.37
N VAL A 50 -7.05 -28.04 13.23
CA VAL A 50 -8.03 -27.00 12.91
C VAL A 50 -7.39 -25.63 13.11
N THR A 51 -7.34 -24.87 12.01
CA THR A 51 -6.98 -23.45 12.05
C THR A 51 -8.25 -22.61 12.00
N PHE A 52 -8.34 -21.65 12.91
CA PHE A 52 -9.41 -20.67 12.96
C PHE A 52 -8.84 -19.31 12.55
N PHE A 53 -9.37 -18.71 11.48
CA PHE A 53 -8.83 -17.50 10.84
C PHE A 53 -7.32 -17.57 10.56
N GLY A 54 -6.84 -18.71 10.07
CA GLY A 54 -5.45 -18.91 9.66
C GLY A 54 -4.45 -19.14 10.80
N ARG A 55 -4.89 -19.21 12.07
CA ARG A 55 -4.06 -19.57 13.23
C ARG A 55 -4.57 -20.84 13.90
N ARG A 56 -3.66 -21.67 14.42
CA ARG A 56 -3.99 -22.81 15.31
C ARG A 56 -4.40 -22.31 16.69
N LEU A 57 -5.05 -23.16 17.50
CA LEU A 57 -5.44 -22.83 18.87
C LEU A 57 -4.24 -22.42 19.76
N THR A 58 -3.11 -23.11 19.67
CA THR A 58 -1.87 -22.73 20.37
C THR A 58 -1.35 -21.35 19.91
N GLY A 59 -1.45 -21.09 18.61
CA GLY A 59 -1.14 -19.78 18.02
C GLY A 59 -2.08 -18.68 18.54
N TRP A 60 -3.35 -18.98 18.75
CA TRP A 60 -4.31 -18.05 19.37
C TRP A 60 -3.93 -17.72 20.81
N VAL A 61 -3.63 -18.71 21.64
CA VAL A 61 -3.19 -18.48 23.03
C VAL A 61 -1.95 -17.58 23.07
N ALA A 62 -0.92 -17.90 22.28
CA ALA A 62 0.29 -17.08 22.18
C ALA A 62 -0.03 -15.64 21.70
N THR A 63 -0.96 -15.48 20.76
CA THR A 63 -1.40 -14.17 20.26
C THR A 63 -2.10 -13.36 21.35
N VAL A 64 -2.99 -13.97 22.11
CA VAL A 64 -3.70 -13.33 23.23
C VAL A 64 -2.71 -12.85 24.27
N PHE A 65 -1.80 -13.71 24.73
CA PHE A 65 -0.77 -13.33 25.71
C PHE A 65 0.14 -12.21 25.19
N ALA A 66 0.59 -12.31 23.94
CA ALA A 66 1.45 -11.30 23.34
C ALA A 66 0.72 -9.96 23.19
N TRP A 67 -0.56 -9.96 22.83
CA TRP A 67 -1.40 -8.76 22.77
C TRP A 67 -1.65 -8.18 24.17
N LEU A 68 -2.00 -9.00 25.16
CA LEU A 68 -2.22 -8.56 26.54
C LEU A 68 -0.98 -7.87 27.13
N ARG A 69 0.22 -8.42 26.89
CA ARG A 69 1.48 -7.78 27.33
C ARG A 69 1.77 -6.46 26.62
N ARG A 70 1.35 -6.33 25.36
CA ARG A 70 1.68 -5.21 24.48
C ARG A 70 0.68 -4.07 24.52
N HIS A 71 -0.61 -4.33 24.67
CA HIS A 71 -1.65 -3.30 24.54
C HIS A 71 -1.56 -2.22 25.63
N ARG A 72 -0.85 -2.50 26.73
CA ARG A 72 -0.57 -1.53 27.80
C ARG A 72 0.69 -0.69 27.57
N LYS A 73 1.53 -1.04 26.60
CA LYS A 73 2.78 -0.32 26.30
C LYS A 73 2.61 0.57 25.07
N PRO A 74 3.13 1.81 25.08
CA PRO A 74 3.15 2.63 23.88
C PRO A 74 3.93 1.93 22.73
N PRO A 75 3.68 2.32 21.47
CA PRO A 75 4.51 1.89 20.34
C PRO A 75 5.98 2.26 20.56
N ASP A 76 6.88 1.39 20.11
CA ASP A 76 8.30 1.73 20.07
C ASP A 76 8.49 2.86 19.06
N VAL A 77 9.05 3.99 19.51
CA VAL A 77 9.41 5.10 18.63
C VAL A 77 10.69 4.70 17.89
N PRO A 78 10.77 4.81 16.55
CA PRO A 78 12.03 4.64 15.83
C PRO A 78 13.11 5.59 16.34
N SER A 79 14.38 5.25 16.17
CA SER A 79 15.44 6.23 16.47
C SER A 79 15.35 7.42 15.52
N GLU A 80 15.96 8.53 15.94
CA GLU A 80 16.23 9.63 15.02
C GLU A 80 17.02 9.11 13.80
N PRO A 81 16.71 9.60 12.59
CA PRO A 81 17.41 9.21 11.40
C PRO A 81 18.82 9.79 11.39
N GLU A 82 19.79 8.95 11.07
CA GLU A 82 21.16 9.37 10.77
C GLU A 82 21.39 9.23 9.28
N VAL A 83 22.05 10.21 8.66
CA VAL A 83 22.34 10.18 7.23
C VAL A 83 23.75 9.67 7.03
N GLY A 84 23.87 8.44 6.53
CA GLY A 84 25.14 7.88 6.11
C GLY A 84 25.48 8.29 4.67
N ALA A 85 26.77 8.49 4.39
CA ALA A 85 27.27 8.72 3.03
C ALA A 85 28.14 7.54 2.56
N THR A 86 28.03 7.17 1.28
CA THR A 86 29.10 6.40 0.63
C THR A 86 30.21 7.34 0.15
N VAL A 87 31.37 6.79 -0.22
CA VAL A 87 32.52 7.56 -0.74
C VAL A 87 32.20 8.25 -2.09
N LYS A 88 31.08 7.91 -2.76
CA LYS A 88 30.60 8.65 -3.92
C LYS A 88 29.98 9.99 -3.46
N PRO A 89 30.43 11.15 -3.97
CA PRO A 89 29.82 12.42 -3.63
C PRO A 89 28.35 12.44 -4.07
N GLY A 90 27.42 12.64 -3.12
CA GLY A 90 25.99 12.85 -3.41
C GLY A 90 25.01 11.81 -2.86
N ASP A 91 25.46 10.59 -2.54
CA ASP A 91 24.60 9.50 -2.05
C ASP A 91 24.46 9.55 -0.53
N HIS A 92 23.56 10.42 -0.08
CA HIS A 92 23.09 10.48 1.30
C HIS A 92 21.92 9.52 1.49
N VAL A 93 22.13 8.48 2.30
CA VAL A 93 21.10 7.48 2.62
C VAL A 93 20.74 7.61 4.10
N ALA A 94 19.48 7.93 4.37
CA ALA A 94 18.95 7.91 5.72
C ALA A 94 18.85 6.48 6.23
N VAL A 95 19.44 6.26 7.40
CA VAL A 95 19.32 5.03 8.18
C VAL A 95 18.71 5.33 9.54
N ARG A 96 17.92 4.39 10.07
CA ARG A 96 17.45 4.47 11.46
C ARG A 96 17.24 3.10 12.06
N TRP A 97 17.29 3.02 13.38
CA TRP A 97 16.88 1.82 14.08
C TRP A 97 15.37 1.75 14.15
N ARG A 98 14.84 0.58 13.78
CA ARG A 98 13.44 0.23 13.99
C ARG A 98 13.37 -1.13 14.66
N ARG A 99 13.18 -1.11 15.99
CA ARG A 99 13.36 -2.28 16.86
C ARG A 99 14.77 -2.85 16.69
N ASN A 100 14.88 -4.13 16.34
CA ASN A 100 16.14 -4.86 16.27
C ASN A 100 16.78 -4.83 14.88
N ASN A 101 16.29 -4.00 13.96
CA ASN A 101 16.86 -3.89 12.62
C ASN A 101 17.27 -2.45 12.35
N LEU A 102 18.41 -2.28 11.69
CA LEU A 102 18.76 -1.02 11.04
C LEU A 102 18.05 -1.00 9.68
N ILE A 103 17.35 0.09 9.37
CA ILE A 103 16.61 0.24 8.11
C ILE A 103 17.13 1.42 7.30
N ALA A 104 17.14 1.27 5.97
CA ALA A 104 17.42 2.33 5.01
C ALA A 104 16.22 2.51 4.07
N VAL A 105 15.99 3.74 3.63
CA VAL A 105 14.88 4.08 2.71
C VAL A 105 15.41 4.30 1.29
N ILE A 106 14.73 3.68 0.33
CA ILE A 106 14.80 4.00 -1.09
C ILE A 106 13.40 4.42 -1.51
N GLU A 107 13.27 5.59 -2.10
CA GLU A 107 12.02 6.08 -2.65
C GLU A 107 11.93 5.71 -4.13
N LEU A 108 10.77 5.21 -4.56
CA LEU A 108 10.52 4.95 -5.97
C LEU A 108 9.78 6.15 -6.56
N LYS A 109 10.39 6.80 -7.56
CA LYS A 109 9.80 7.95 -8.24
C LYS A 109 8.99 7.46 -9.43
N PRO A 110 7.68 7.75 -9.47
CA PRO A 110 6.88 7.35 -10.61
C PRO A 110 7.22 8.19 -11.84
N ARG A 111 7.07 7.58 -13.01
CA ARG A 111 7.22 8.28 -14.28
C ARG A 111 5.97 9.13 -14.53
N PRO A 112 6.11 10.44 -14.75
CA PRO A 112 4.97 11.31 -15.02
C PRO A 112 4.14 10.84 -16.20
N PHE A 113 2.82 11.08 -16.11
CA PHE A 113 1.83 10.77 -17.15
C PHE A 113 1.80 9.31 -17.59
N THR A 114 2.13 8.35 -16.71
CA THR A 114 1.94 6.92 -17.01
C THR A 114 0.45 6.57 -16.88
N PRO A 115 -0.26 6.27 -17.97
CA PRO A 115 -1.67 5.91 -17.87
C PRO A 115 -1.84 4.59 -17.12
N THR A 116 -2.98 4.45 -16.44
CA THR A 116 -3.44 3.18 -15.90
C THR A 116 -4.76 2.79 -16.57
N VAL A 117 -4.79 1.64 -17.22
CA VAL A 117 -5.99 1.13 -17.90
C VAL A 117 -6.55 -0.04 -17.10
N ILE A 118 -7.85 -0.02 -16.82
CA ILE A 118 -8.51 -1.11 -16.09
C ILE A 118 -9.11 -2.10 -17.09
N VAL A 119 -8.55 -3.30 -17.12
CA VAL A 119 -9.02 -4.40 -17.99
C VAL A 119 -9.42 -5.55 -17.08
N ASP A 120 -10.66 -6.03 -17.21
CA ASP A 120 -11.20 -7.14 -16.41
C ASP A 120 -11.00 -6.98 -14.88
N GLY A 121 -11.06 -5.73 -14.41
CA GLY A 121 -10.88 -5.38 -12.99
C GLY A 121 -9.43 -5.36 -12.49
N GLN A 122 -8.45 -5.44 -13.39
CA GLN A 122 -7.02 -5.36 -13.10
C GLN A 122 -6.43 -4.05 -13.64
N ALA A 123 -5.51 -3.45 -12.89
CA ALA A 123 -4.81 -2.25 -13.31
C ALA A 123 -3.59 -2.61 -14.16
N HIS A 124 -3.59 -2.17 -15.41
CA HIS A 124 -2.46 -2.24 -16.31
C HIS A 124 -1.78 -0.88 -16.39
N THR A 125 -0.52 -0.83 -15.98
CA THR A 125 0.34 0.35 -16.06
C THR A 125 1.79 -0.09 -16.30
N ASP A 126 2.56 0.72 -17.01
CA ASP A 126 3.94 0.39 -17.38
C ASP A 126 4.93 0.64 -16.24
N ASP A 127 4.54 1.45 -15.24
CA ASP A 127 5.43 1.92 -14.18
C ASP A 127 5.26 1.08 -12.90
N VAL A 128 5.94 -0.07 -12.90
CA VAL A 128 5.84 -1.11 -11.88
C VAL A 128 7.21 -1.57 -11.41
N VAL A 129 7.29 -1.99 -10.14
CA VAL A 129 8.42 -2.76 -9.61
C VAL A 129 8.05 -4.23 -9.48
N ASP A 130 8.80 -5.12 -10.13
CA ASP A 130 8.63 -6.56 -9.98
C ASP A 130 9.33 -7.06 -8.70
N THR A 131 8.54 -7.65 -7.80
CA THR A 131 9.04 -8.30 -6.58
C THR A 131 10.08 -9.40 -6.84
N ARG A 132 10.04 -10.06 -8.00
CA ARG A 132 11.03 -11.08 -8.39
C ARG A 132 12.36 -10.46 -8.79
N LEU A 133 12.32 -9.33 -9.51
CA LEU A 133 13.52 -8.56 -9.81
C LEU A 133 14.20 -8.12 -8.50
N LEU A 134 13.43 -7.59 -7.55
CA LEU A 134 14.01 -7.19 -6.25
C LEU A 134 14.63 -8.38 -5.50
N GLU A 135 13.99 -9.56 -5.51
CA GLU A 135 14.57 -10.77 -4.91
C GLU A 135 15.90 -11.14 -5.57
N GLN A 136 15.96 -11.10 -6.91
CA GLN A 136 17.18 -11.38 -7.67
C GLN A 136 18.30 -10.40 -7.30
N LEU A 137 18.00 -9.09 -7.27
CA LEU A 137 18.97 -8.07 -6.89
C LEU A 137 19.50 -8.27 -5.45
N LEU A 138 18.61 -8.59 -4.50
CA LEU A 138 19.01 -8.94 -3.13
C LEU A 138 19.90 -10.18 -3.12
N SER A 139 19.53 -11.24 -3.84
CA SER A 139 20.29 -12.49 -3.86
C SER A 139 21.72 -12.32 -4.37
N VAL A 140 21.93 -11.41 -5.33
CA VAL A 140 23.24 -11.15 -5.93
C VAL A 140 24.07 -10.18 -5.09
N HIS A 141 23.47 -9.09 -4.61
CA HIS A 141 24.23 -7.97 -4.03
C HIS A 141 24.27 -7.96 -2.50
N CYS A 142 23.24 -8.50 -1.84
CA CYS A 142 23.06 -8.44 -0.40
C CYS A 142 22.14 -9.57 0.14
N PRO A 143 22.57 -10.84 0.02
CA PRO A 143 21.70 -12.00 0.26
C PRO A 143 21.27 -12.19 1.73
N ASP A 144 21.91 -11.49 2.67
CA ASP A 144 21.61 -11.49 4.10
C ASP A 144 20.69 -10.32 4.53
N LEU A 145 20.21 -9.49 3.58
CA LEU A 145 19.23 -8.42 3.81
C LEU A 145 17.81 -8.85 3.44
N GLU A 146 16.82 -8.20 4.07
CA GLU A 146 15.41 -8.25 3.68
C GLU A 146 14.98 -6.87 3.14
N ALA A 147 13.99 -6.83 2.25
CA ALA A 147 13.41 -5.58 1.76
C ALA A 147 11.88 -5.56 1.96
N ASP A 148 11.34 -4.48 2.51
CA ASP A 148 9.90 -4.23 2.53
C ASP A 148 9.55 -3.21 1.45
N ILE A 149 8.83 -3.61 0.39
CA ILE A 149 8.16 -2.67 -0.52
C ILE A 149 6.90 -2.18 0.19
N VAL A 150 6.79 -0.87 0.41
CA VAL A 150 5.67 -0.23 1.09
C VAL A 150 5.01 0.77 0.17
N SER A 151 3.75 0.58 -0.16
CA SER A 151 2.96 1.58 -0.89
C SER A 151 1.88 2.14 0.03
N ALA A 152 1.76 3.46 0.09
CA ALA A 152 0.77 4.15 0.90
C ALA A 152 0.06 5.23 0.09
N GLY A 153 -1.21 5.44 0.38
CA GLY A 153 -2.04 6.43 -0.31
C GLY A 153 -3.52 6.12 -0.23
N PHE A 154 -4.31 6.79 -1.06
CA PHE A 154 -5.76 6.71 -0.99
C PHE A 154 -6.37 6.65 -2.38
N ARG A 155 -7.51 5.97 -2.47
CA ARG A 155 -8.24 5.82 -3.72
C ARG A 155 -9.12 7.02 -4.05
N VAL A 156 -9.66 7.63 -3.01
CA VAL A 156 -10.37 8.90 -3.05
C VAL A 156 -9.92 9.72 -1.84
N GLY A 157 -9.90 11.03 -2.00
CA GLY A 157 -9.46 11.93 -0.93
C GLY A 157 -10.57 12.28 0.06
N LYS A 158 -10.18 13.11 1.04
CA LYS A 158 -11.08 13.62 2.10
C LYS A 158 -11.34 15.12 2.02
N ILE A 159 -10.83 15.79 0.99
CA ILE A 159 -10.86 17.25 0.88
C ILE A 159 -12.22 17.73 0.37
N ALA A 160 -12.75 17.09 -0.68
CA ALA A 160 -14.03 17.47 -1.25
C ALA A 160 -15.23 17.11 -0.35
N ALA A 161 -16.37 17.72 -0.66
CA ALA A 161 -17.63 17.41 0.00
C ALA A 161 -17.93 15.88 -0.03
N PRO A 162 -18.46 15.27 1.05
CA PRO A 162 -18.71 13.83 1.10
C PRO A 162 -19.57 13.30 -0.05
N GLU A 163 -20.49 14.13 -0.54
CA GLU A 163 -21.35 13.78 -1.68
C GLU A 163 -20.56 13.60 -2.98
N VAL A 164 -19.57 14.47 -3.23
CA VAL A 164 -18.68 14.41 -4.41
C VAL A 164 -17.78 13.18 -4.32
N VAL A 165 -17.22 12.93 -3.13
CA VAL A 165 -16.40 11.74 -2.88
C VAL A 165 -17.22 10.45 -3.06
N ASN A 166 -18.45 10.40 -2.53
CA ASN A 166 -19.33 9.23 -2.66
C ASN A 166 -19.75 8.99 -4.11
N LEU A 167 -20.09 10.06 -4.84
CA LEU A 167 -20.39 9.96 -6.26
C LEU A 167 -19.18 9.40 -7.03
N TYR A 168 -18.00 9.97 -6.83
CA TYR A 168 -16.81 9.50 -7.52
C TYR A 168 -16.52 8.03 -7.19
N GLN A 169 -16.65 7.63 -5.92
CA GLN A 169 -16.52 6.22 -5.50
C GLN A 169 -17.53 5.28 -6.21
N GLN A 170 -18.71 5.75 -6.58
CA GLN A 170 -19.67 4.99 -7.37
C GLN A 170 -19.19 4.88 -8.83
N VAL A 171 -18.73 5.99 -9.43
CA VAL A 171 -18.21 6.04 -10.80
C VAL A 171 -17.03 5.10 -10.99
N ILE A 172 -16.03 5.15 -10.11
CA ILE A 172 -14.84 4.28 -10.19
C ILE A 172 -15.10 2.85 -9.68
N GLY A 173 -16.27 2.59 -9.09
CA GLY A 173 -16.71 1.26 -8.67
C GLY A 173 -15.69 0.51 -7.80
N GLY A 174 -15.18 -0.60 -8.33
CA GLY A 174 -14.16 -1.45 -7.72
C GLY A 174 -12.77 -1.35 -8.38
N ASP A 175 -12.56 -0.37 -9.26
CA ASP A 175 -11.30 -0.22 -10.00
C ASP A 175 -10.10 -0.08 -9.05
N PRO A 176 -9.01 -0.86 -9.23
CA PRO A 176 -7.80 -0.77 -8.43
C PRO A 176 -6.91 0.45 -8.78
N ALA A 177 -7.55 1.60 -8.96
CA ALA A 177 -6.93 2.85 -9.38
C ALA A 177 -6.86 3.85 -8.22
N PRO A 178 -5.75 3.90 -7.45
CA PRO A 178 -5.62 4.91 -6.41
C PRO A 178 -5.39 6.30 -7.01
N ALA A 179 -6.13 7.29 -6.50
CA ALA A 179 -5.93 8.69 -6.84
C ALA A 179 -4.54 9.20 -6.44
N SER A 180 -4.05 8.79 -5.26
CA SER A 180 -2.70 9.09 -4.81
C SER A 180 -2.05 7.82 -4.24
N ARG A 181 -0.83 7.52 -4.68
CA ARG A 181 0.00 6.41 -4.17
C ARG A 181 1.48 6.77 -4.28
N ARG A 182 2.19 6.56 -3.19
CA ARG A 182 3.67 6.62 -3.13
C ARG A 182 4.21 5.28 -2.67
N THR A 183 5.37 4.91 -3.20
CA THR A 183 6.00 3.62 -2.94
C THR A 183 7.45 3.79 -2.54
N TRP A 184 7.86 3.05 -1.50
CA TRP A 184 9.23 2.99 -1.02
C TRP A 184 9.69 1.55 -0.87
N ILE A 185 11.01 1.35 -0.88
CA ILE A 185 11.67 0.11 -0.49
C ILE A 185 12.43 0.39 0.82
N MET A 186 12.10 -0.33 1.88
CA MET A 186 12.85 -0.32 3.13
C MET A 186 13.82 -1.50 3.13
N LEU A 187 15.12 -1.25 2.98
CA LEU A 187 16.12 -2.30 3.23
C LEU A 187 16.30 -2.49 4.73
N ARG A 188 16.42 -3.75 5.16
CA ARG A 188 16.46 -4.14 6.57
C ARG A 188 17.67 -5.00 6.84
N ALA A 189 18.50 -4.54 7.77
CA ALA A 189 19.64 -5.29 8.28
C ALA A 189 19.37 -5.77 9.71
N ASP A 190 19.32 -7.09 9.88
CA ASP A 190 19.35 -7.74 11.19
C ASP A 190 20.82 -7.93 11.59
N PRO A 191 21.30 -7.30 12.68
CA PRO A 191 22.70 -7.34 13.09
C PRO A 191 23.30 -8.74 13.15
N GLU A 192 22.51 -9.74 13.57
CA GLU A 192 22.99 -11.12 13.71
C GLU A 192 23.18 -11.80 12.34
N ARG A 193 22.23 -11.58 11.42
CA ARG A 193 22.29 -12.16 10.07
C ARG A 193 23.37 -11.48 9.23
N THR A 194 23.49 -10.17 9.33
CA THR A 194 24.40 -9.37 8.49
C THR A 194 25.80 -9.24 9.07
N ARG A 195 26.07 -9.83 10.23
CA ARG A 195 27.33 -9.68 10.99
C ARG A 195 28.57 -9.87 10.11
N LYS A 196 28.63 -10.96 9.33
CA LYS A 196 29.78 -11.27 8.46
C LYS A 196 30.01 -10.20 7.39
N SER A 197 28.93 -9.68 6.80
CA SER A 197 29.00 -8.66 5.75
C SER A 197 29.34 -7.27 6.32
N ALA A 198 28.83 -6.96 7.51
CA ALA A 198 29.12 -5.72 8.23
C ALA A 198 30.58 -5.64 8.68
N GLN A 199 31.12 -6.71 9.26
CA GLN A 199 32.50 -6.78 9.75
C GLN A 199 33.57 -6.59 8.67
N ARG A 200 33.24 -6.82 7.39
CA ARG A 200 34.15 -6.55 6.27
C ARG A 200 34.31 -5.06 5.97
N ARG A 201 33.50 -4.19 6.58
CA ARG A 201 33.43 -2.74 6.26
C ARG A 201 33.84 -1.86 7.42
N ASP A 202 33.48 -2.24 8.63
CA ASP A 202 33.94 -1.63 9.89
C ASP A 202 33.52 -2.51 11.08
N GLU A 203 33.93 -2.12 12.28
CA GLU A 203 33.51 -2.72 13.53
C GLU A 203 32.14 -2.21 14.00
N GLY A 204 31.43 -3.07 14.75
CA GLY A 204 30.18 -2.72 15.41
C GLY A 204 29.08 -2.13 14.51
N VAL A 205 28.41 -1.10 15.02
CA VAL A 205 27.27 -0.44 14.35
C VAL A 205 27.71 0.32 13.10
N ALA A 206 28.92 0.88 13.09
CA ALA A 206 29.45 1.58 11.93
C ALA A 206 29.57 0.66 10.71
N GLY A 207 30.03 -0.59 10.91
CA GLY A 207 30.14 -1.58 9.84
C GLY A 207 28.77 -1.97 9.28
N LEU A 208 27.77 -2.10 10.16
CA LEU A 208 26.38 -2.37 9.78
C LEU A 208 25.77 -1.23 8.96
N ALA A 209 25.96 0.02 9.41
CA ALA A 209 25.47 1.21 8.72
C ALA A 209 26.11 1.34 7.34
N ARG A 210 27.45 1.25 7.24
CA ARG A 210 28.17 1.26 5.95
C ARG A 210 27.72 0.13 5.03
N TYR A 211 27.44 -1.06 5.58
CA TYR A 211 26.89 -2.14 4.78
C TYR A 211 25.53 -1.79 4.18
N LEU A 212 24.61 -1.33 5.03
CA LEU A 212 23.25 -1.04 4.63
C LEU A 212 23.18 0.12 3.64
N VAL A 213 23.92 1.20 3.89
CA VAL A 213 24.05 2.36 3.00
C VAL A 213 24.59 1.95 1.63
N ALA A 214 25.70 1.21 1.58
CA ALA A 214 26.26 0.73 0.31
C ALA A 214 25.32 -0.23 -0.43
N SER A 215 24.53 -1.03 0.30
CA SER A 215 23.54 -1.93 -0.31
C SER A 215 22.35 -1.16 -0.86
N ALA A 216 21.89 -0.10 -0.17
CA ALA A 216 20.82 0.77 -0.63
C ALA A 216 21.18 1.45 -1.95
N THR A 217 22.36 2.05 -2.04
CA THR A 217 22.86 2.65 -3.29
C THR A 217 22.90 1.62 -4.42
N ARG A 218 23.46 0.43 -4.19
CA ARG A 218 23.52 -0.62 -5.23
C ARG A 218 22.15 -1.08 -5.69
N ILE A 219 21.21 -1.27 -4.76
CA ILE A 219 19.85 -1.70 -5.11
C ILE A 219 19.15 -0.59 -5.91
N ALA A 220 19.29 0.68 -5.50
CA ALA A 220 18.74 1.82 -6.24
C ALA A 220 19.33 1.93 -7.66
N ASP A 221 20.66 1.89 -7.80
CA ASP A 221 21.36 1.92 -9.10
C ASP A 221 20.90 0.79 -10.03
N ASN A 222 20.78 -0.43 -9.50
CA ASN A 222 20.37 -1.58 -10.30
C ASN A 222 18.87 -1.54 -10.66
N LEU A 223 18.01 -1.02 -9.79
CA LEU A 223 16.60 -0.79 -10.12
C LEU A 223 16.49 0.25 -11.25
N ALA A 224 17.25 1.34 -11.18
CA ALA A 224 17.30 2.37 -12.22
C ALA A 224 17.78 1.80 -13.55
N ALA A 225 18.80 0.93 -13.54
CA ALA A 225 19.27 0.22 -14.73
C ALA A 225 18.20 -0.70 -15.37
N HIS A 226 17.21 -1.16 -14.59
CA HIS A 226 16.06 -1.93 -15.06
C HIS A 226 14.82 -1.04 -15.32
N GLY A 227 14.99 0.29 -15.36
CA GLY A 227 13.93 1.24 -15.66
C GLY A 227 13.05 1.64 -14.48
N VAL A 228 13.33 1.19 -13.26
CA VAL A 228 12.62 1.63 -12.05
C VAL A 228 13.38 2.80 -11.45
N ASP A 229 12.85 4.02 -11.55
CA ASP A 229 13.49 5.20 -10.96
C ASP A 229 13.47 5.10 -9.43
N ALA A 230 14.63 4.82 -8.85
CA ALA A 230 14.80 4.54 -7.44
C ALA A 230 15.90 5.45 -6.88
N ILE A 231 15.53 6.25 -5.88
CA ILE A 231 16.43 7.25 -5.28
C ILE A 231 16.60 6.92 -3.81
N CYS A 232 17.83 6.90 -3.32
CA CYS A 232 18.07 6.75 -1.89
C CYS A 232 17.47 7.95 -1.13
N GLY A 233 16.63 7.65 -0.13
CA GLY A 233 15.97 8.69 0.66
C GLY A 233 16.95 9.34 1.63
N ARG A 234 16.90 10.67 1.71
CA ARG A 234 17.70 11.47 2.66
C ARG A 234 17.01 11.66 4.02
N SER A 235 15.72 11.32 4.11
CA SER A 235 14.91 11.34 5.33
C SER A 235 13.83 10.27 5.26
N PHE A 236 13.25 9.94 6.41
CA PHE A 236 12.04 9.11 6.51
C PHE A 236 10.74 9.93 6.55
N ASP A 237 10.80 11.27 6.50
CA ASP A 237 9.63 12.14 6.72
C ASP A 237 8.47 11.85 5.75
N ASP A 238 8.72 11.75 4.44
CA ASP A 238 7.67 11.46 3.46
C ASP A 238 7.04 10.08 3.70
N TYR A 239 7.86 9.09 4.05
CA TYR A 239 7.41 7.75 4.39
C TYR A 239 6.60 7.75 5.70
N ASP A 240 7.04 8.48 6.72
CA ASP A 240 6.37 8.55 8.01
C ASP A 240 5.05 9.31 7.89
N HIS A 241 5.02 10.42 7.15
CA HIS A 241 3.80 11.16 6.84
C HIS A 241 2.79 10.29 6.08
N ALA A 242 3.23 9.60 5.03
CA ALA A 242 2.36 8.74 4.24
C ALA A 242 1.89 7.48 4.97
N THR A 243 2.62 7.02 5.99
CA THR A 243 2.23 5.84 6.78
C THR A 243 1.64 6.16 8.15
N ASP A 244 1.47 7.45 8.48
CA ASP A 244 0.82 7.86 9.72
C ASP A 244 -0.66 7.47 9.69
N ILE A 245 -1.09 6.88 10.81
CA ILE A 245 -2.49 6.52 11.05
C ILE A 245 -3.05 7.24 12.28
N GLY A 246 -2.31 8.20 12.84
CA GLY A 246 -2.65 8.92 14.05
C GLY A 246 -2.87 7.97 15.22
N PHE A 247 -1.98 6.99 15.42
CA PHE A 247 -2.14 5.91 16.40
C PHE A 247 -2.52 6.44 17.79
N VAL A 248 -3.62 5.95 18.35
CA VAL A 248 -4.00 6.21 19.76
C VAL A 248 -3.92 4.94 20.59
N ARG A 249 -4.56 3.86 20.14
CA ARG A 249 -4.50 2.57 20.85
C ARG A 249 -4.78 1.36 19.96
N GLU A 250 -4.16 0.24 20.30
CA GLU A 250 -4.48 -1.07 19.71
C GLU A 250 -5.68 -1.71 20.41
N LYS A 251 -6.65 -2.18 19.62
CA LYS A 251 -7.69 -3.12 20.03
C LYS A 251 -7.44 -4.48 19.40
N TRP A 252 -8.18 -5.49 19.82
CA TRP A 252 -8.03 -6.85 19.32
C TRP A 252 -8.13 -6.98 17.79
N SER A 253 -9.04 -6.24 17.16
CA SER A 253 -9.34 -6.37 15.73
C SER A 253 -9.04 -5.12 14.89
N MET A 254 -8.57 -4.05 15.52
CA MET A 254 -8.32 -2.77 14.87
C MET A 254 -7.41 -1.88 15.74
N ILE A 255 -6.92 -0.80 15.17
CA ILE A 255 -6.27 0.31 15.85
C ILE A 255 -7.24 1.49 15.80
N LYS A 256 -7.44 2.12 16.96
CA LYS A 256 -8.12 3.42 17.02
C LYS A 256 -7.04 4.50 16.80
N GLY A 257 -7.22 5.29 15.75
CA GLY A 257 -6.46 6.52 15.53
C GLY A 257 -7.15 7.72 16.20
N ARG A 258 -6.67 8.94 15.92
CA ARG A 258 -7.29 10.20 16.40
C ARG A 258 -8.75 10.30 15.94
N ASP A 259 -8.94 10.32 14.62
CA ASP A 259 -10.25 10.50 13.97
C ASP A 259 -10.59 9.38 12.98
N SER A 260 -9.91 8.23 13.11
CA SER A 260 -10.04 7.12 12.16
C SER A 260 -9.82 5.77 12.83
N TYR A 261 -10.15 4.71 12.10
CA TYR A 261 -9.90 3.34 12.51
C TYR A 261 -9.09 2.63 11.44
N THR A 262 -7.97 2.03 11.82
CA THR A 262 -7.14 1.23 10.92
C THR A 262 -7.26 -0.24 11.28
N ALA A 263 -7.43 -1.11 10.29
CA ALA A 263 -7.36 -2.54 10.50
C ALA A 263 -6.35 -3.18 9.55
N ALA A 264 -5.56 -4.10 10.10
CA ALA A 264 -4.62 -4.92 9.38
C ALA A 264 -5.29 -6.21 8.89
N TYR A 265 -4.97 -6.58 7.65
CA TYR A 265 -5.51 -7.70 6.92
C TYR A 265 -4.43 -8.45 6.16
N THR A 266 -4.81 -9.64 5.74
CA THR A 266 -4.09 -10.48 4.78
C THR A 266 -4.98 -10.65 3.56
N ALA A 267 -4.40 -10.47 2.38
CA ALA A 267 -5.13 -10.46 1.12
C ALA A 267 -4.22 -11.04 0.01
N PRO A 268 -4.33 -12.33 -0.33
CA PRO A 268 -3.42 -13.00 -1.26
C PRO A 268 -3.68 -12.67 -2.74
N GLY A 269 -4.31 -11.54 -3.06
CA GLY A 269 -4.74 -11.16 -4.42
C GLY A 269 -3.89 -10.10 -5.11
N GLY A 270 -2.81 -9.63 -4.49
CA GLY A 270 -1.94 -8.60 -5.07
C GLY A 270 -2.57 -7.19 -5.10
N PRO A 271 -1.88 -6.23 -5.73
CA PRO A 271 -2.29 -4.81 -5.74
C PRO A 271 -3.72 -4.57 -6.21
N ASP A 272 -4.22 -5.33 -7.19
CA ASP A 272 -5.59 -5.15 -7.69
C ASP A 272 -6.64 -5.41 -6.61
N LEU A 273 -6.45 -6.46 -5.80
CA LEU A 273 -7.33 -6.73 -4.66
C LEU A 273 -7.14 -5.69 -3.55
N TRP A 274 -5.91 -5.21 -3.34
CA TRP A 274 -5.59 -4.29 -2.25
C TRP A 274 -6.18 -2.90 -2.48
N TRP A 275 -6.05 -2.39 -3.69
CA TRP A 275 -6.45 -1.04 -4.05
C TRP A 275 -7.91 -0.93 -4.52
N SER A 276 -8.57 -2.04 -4.81
CA SER A 276 -10.03 -2.06 -5.05
C SER A 276 -10.87 -1.94 -3.77
N ALA A 277 -10.27 -2.21 -2.60
CA ALA A 277 -10.97 -2.11 -1.32
C ALA A 277 -11.26 -0.65 -0.96
N ARG A 278 -12.52 -0.36 -0.60
CA ARG A 278 -12.92 0.98 -0.14
C ARG A 278 -12.28 1.28 1.21
N ALA A 279 -11.39 2.26 1.20
CA ALA A 279 -10.71 2.77 2.38
C ALA A 279 -10.34 4.24 2.16
N ASP A 280 -10.29 4.96 3.27
CA ASP A 280 -9.85 6.35 3.32
C ASP A 280 -8.34 6.50 3.10
N HIS A 281 -7.60 5.46 3.50
CA HIS A 281 -6.16 5.36 3.34
C HIS A 281 -5.78 3.88 3.35
N THR A 282 -4.85 3.51 2.49
CA THR A 282 -4.40 2.14 2.29
C THR A 282 -2.88 2.10 2.39
N ILE A 283 -2.36 1.19 3.22
CA ILE A 283 -0.93 0.91 3.32
C ILE A 283 -0.74 -0.57 3.00
N THR A 284 0.05 -0.85 1.98
CA THR A 284 0.42 -2.22 1.60
C THR A 284 1.89 -2.43 1.92
N ARG A 285 2.24 -3.65 2.34
CA ARG A 285 3.62 -4.04 2.55
C ARG A 285 3.87 -5.41 1.96
N VAL A 286 4.95 -5.52 1.19
CA VAL A 286 5.45 -6.77 0.61
C VAL A 286 6.89 -6.96 1.02
N ARG A 287 7.16 -7.95 1.87
CA ARG A 287 8.52 -8.33 2.26
C ARG A 287 9.09 -9.33 1.27
N ILE A 288 10.29 -9.01 0.80
CA ILE A 288 11.12 -9.85 -0.05
C ILE A 288 12.36 -10.23 0.74
N ALA A 289 12.69 -11.52 0.72
CA ALA A 289 13.93 -12.06 1.25
C ALA A 289 14.42 -13.15 0.29
N PRO A 290 15.72 -13.24 0.00
CA PRO A 290 16.25 -14.24 -0.95
C PRO A 290 15.84 -15.67 -0.59
N GLY A 291 15.29 -16.39 -1.57
CA GLY A 291 14.93 -17.81 -1.40
C GLY A 291 13.71 -18.05 -0.51
N GLN A 292 12.93 -17.00 -0.20
CA GLN A 292 11.70 -17.09 0.59
C GLN A 292 10.53 -16.54 -0.21
N PRO A 293 9.34 -17.15 -0.14
CA PRO A 293 8.17 -16.58 -0.80
C PRO A 293 7.87 -15.20 -0.20
N PRO A 294 7.47 -14.22 -1.04
CA PRO A 294 7.19 -12.88 -0.59
C PRO A 294 6.08 -12.89 0.45
N GLN A 295 6.13 -12.01 1.44
CA GLN A 295 5.13 -11.96 2.51
C GLN A 295 4.40 -10.63 2.52
N THR A 296 3.07 -10.65 2.64
CA THR A 296 2.25 -9.44 2.47
C THR A 296 1.34 -9.15 3.64
N THR A 297 1.08 -7.86 3.84
CA THR A 297 0.05 -7.32 4.74
C THR A 297 -0.55 -6.06 4.14
N VAL A 298 -1.84 -5.85 4.40
CA VAL A 298 -2.56 -4.65 3.97
C VAL A 298 -3.23 -4.02 5.19
N LEU A 299 -3.11 -2.70 5.32
CA LEU A 299 -3.80 -1.92 6.32
C LEU A 299 -4.77 -0.98 5.62
N LEU A 300 -6.02 -1.01 6.07
CA LEU A 300 -7.08 -0.14 5.57
C LEU A 300 -7.54 0.75 6.71
N THR A 301 -7.49 2.05 6.48
CA THR A 301 -8.01 3.08 7.39
C THR A 301 -9.37 3.54 6.89
N THR A 302 -10.32 3.73 7.81
CA THR A 302 -11.67 4.21 7.51
C THR A 302 -12.14 5.16 8.62
N ALA A 303 -12.99 6.14 8.30
CA ALA A 303 -13.63 7.01 9.28
C ALA A 303 -14.53 6.22 10.25
N GLY A 304 -15.26 5.24 9.73
CA GLY A 304 -16.09 4.33 10.51
C GLY A 304 -15.34 3.10 11.04
N LYS A 305 -16.03 2.27 11.85
CA LYS A 305 -15.51 0.97 12.27
C LYS A 305 -15.18 0.12 11.03
N PRO A 306 -13.98 -0.51 10.98
CA PRO A 306 -13.54 -1.21 9.79
C PRO A 306 -14.39 -2.45 9.55
N LYS A 307 -14.82 -2.65 8.30
CA LYS A 307 -15.44 -3.89 7.80
C LYS A 307 -14.39 -4.73 7.09
N THR A 308 -14.60 -6.04 6.97
CA THR A 308 -13.67 -6.93 6.25
C THR A 308 -14.08 -6.98 4.77
N PRO A 309 -13.27 -6.46 3.84
CA PRO A 309 -13.60 -6.53 2.42
C PRO A 309 -13.57 -7.96 1.88
N ARG A 310 -14.20 -8.18 0.73
CA ARG A 310 -14.19 -9.49 0.06
C ARG A 310 -12.75 -9.85 -0.33
N GLY A 311 -12.31 -11.08 -0.02
CA GLY A 311 -10.95 -11.54 -0.29
C GLY A 311 -9.93 -11.24 0.81
N PHE A 312 -10.33 -10.52 1.86
CA PHE A 312 -9.46 -10.16 2.98
C PHE A 312 -9.73 -11.05 4.21
N SER A 313 -8.68 -11.33 4.98
CA SER A 313 -8.76 -11.95 6.30
C SER A 313 -8.12 -11.05 7.35
N ARG A 314 -8.89 -10.65 8.37
CA ARG A 314 -8.46 -9.70 9.39
C ARG A 314 -7.45 -10.32 10.38
N LEU A 315 -6.43 -9.56 10.75
CA LEU A 315 -5.35 -9.99 11.64
C LEU A 315 -5.66 -9.72 13.13
N TYR A 316 -6.46 -10.57 13.75
CA TYR A 316 -6.77 -10.43 15.19
C TYR A 316 -5.52 -10.55 16.10
N GLY A 317 -5.42 -9.65 17.08
CA GLY A 317 -4.32 -9.56 18.07
C GLY A 317 -2.95 -9.18 17.50
N GLY A 318 -2.88 -8.90 16.20
CA GLY A 318 -1.64 -8.62 15.47
C GLY A 318 -1.62 -7.29 14.73
N GLN A 319 -2.46 -6.33 15.15
CA GLN A 319 -2.68 -5.08 14.44
C GLN A 319 -1.47 -4.15 14.51
N ARG A 320 -0.91 -3.91 15.70
CA ARG A 320 0.28 -3.08 15.88
C ARG A 320 1.54 -3.71 15.26
N PRO A 321 1.80 -5.02 15.40
CA PRO A 321 2.88 -5.69 14.66
C PRO A 321 2.76 -5.55 13.13
N ALA A 322 1.55 -5.55 12.58
CA ALA A 322 1.34 -5.36 11.14
C ALA A 322 1.86 -4.00 10.63
N LEU A 323 1.71 -2.92 11.42
CA LEU A 323 2.26 -1.59 11.08
C LEU A 323 3.77 -1.59 10.88
N THR A 324 4.49 -2.45 11.60
CA THR A 324 5.96 -2.54 11.55
C THR A 324 6.47 -3.68 10.67
N GLY A 325 5.57 -4.39 9.98
CA GLY A 325 5.92 -5.40 8.98
C GLY A 325 6.20 -6.75 9.64
N GLN A 326 5.49 -7.02 10.74
CA GLN A 326 5.44 -8.33 11.36
C GLN A 326 4.08 -8.98 11.06
N ASN A 327 3.97 -10.29 11.28
CA ASN A 327 2.79 -11.08 10.94
C ASN A 327 2.40 -11.01 9.45
N LEU A 328 3.41 -10.88 8.57
CA LEU A 328 3.23 -10.99 7.14
C LEU A 328 2.90 -12.45 6.79
N ILE A 329 2.07 -12.66 5.76
CA ILE A 329 1.72 -14.01 5.30
C ILE A 329 2.31 -14.23 3.92
N ALA A 330 2.86 -15.44 3.71
CA ALA A 330 3.38 -15.88 2.43
C ALA A 330 2.35 -15.66 1.30
N ASN A 331 2.85 -15.13 0.21
CA ASN A 331 2.12 -14.75 -0.99
C ASN A 331 2.96 -15.11 -2.22
N ARG A 332 2.51 -14.70 -3.40
CA ARG A 332 3.20 -14.89 -4.68
C ARG A 332 3.89 -13.60 -5.09
N HIS A 333 4.91 -13.73 -5.93
CA HIS A 333 5.48 -12.57 -6.61
C HIS A 333 4.41 -11.88 -7.45
N CYS A 334 4.47 -10.56 -7.44
CA CYS A 334 3.60 -9.68 -8.21
C CYS A 334 4.39 -8.45 -8.67
N GLN A 335 3.81 -7.74 -9.63
CA GLN A 335 4.22 -6.40 -10.02
C GLN A 335 3.48 -5.40 -9.15
N ILE A 336 4.20 -4.43 -8.60
CA ILE A 336 3.65 -3.39 -7.74
C ILE A 336 3.76 -2.06 -8.49
N PRO A 337 2.63 -1.43 -8.85
CA PRO A 337 2.65 -0.09 -9.41
C PRO A 337 3.31 0.92 -8.47
N ILE A 338 4.19 1.77 -9.03
CA ILE A 338 5.03 2.69 -8.25
C ILE A 338 4.23 3.91 -7.79
N GLY A 339 3.62 4.61 -8.75
CA GLY A 339 2.87 5.86 -8.54
C GLY A 339 1.37 5.70 -8.54
N SER A 340 0.68 6.82 -8.53
CA SER A 340 -0.78 6.93 -8.60
C SER A 340 -1.33 6.40 -9.93
N ALA A 341 -2.57 5.89 -9.90
CA ALA A 341 -3.34 5.76 -11.15
C ALA A 341 -3.89 7.14 -11.56
N GLY A 342 -4.24 7.96 -10.57
CA GLY A 342 -4.67 9.35 -10.74
C GLY A 342 -6.17 9.49 -10.97
N VAL A 343 -6.55 10.38 -11.90
CA VAL A 343 -7.94 10.75 -12.16
C VAL A 343 -8.49 9.96 -13.35
N LEU A 344 -9.74 9.51 -13.27
CA LEU A 344 -10.44 8.93 -14.41
C LEU A 344 -10.63 9.98 -15.52
N VAL A 345 -9.92 9.83 -16.64
CA VAL A 345 -9.95 10.77 -17.77
C VAL A 345 -10.88 10.32 -18.89
N GLY A 346 -11.15 9.02 -19.01
CA GLY A 346 -12.03 8.47 -20.03
C GLY A 346 -11.98 6.94 -20.06
N GLU A 347 -12.36 6.35 -21.19
CA GLU A 347 -12.24 4.92 -21.46
C GLU A 347 -11.59 4.67 -22.83
N THR A 348 -11.07 3.47 -23.04
CA THR A 348 -10.60 3.02 -24.35
C THR A 348 -11.78 2.74 -25.30
N VAL A 349 -11.48 2.45 -26.56
CA VAL A 349 -12.48 1.99 -27.55
C VAL A 349 -13.25 0.74 -27.07
N ASN A 350 -12.60 -0.12 -26.29
CA ASN A 350 -13.16 -1.34 -25.72
C ASN A 350 -13.87 -1.10 -24.37
N ARG A 351 -14.13 0.15 -24.00
CA ARG A 351 -14.79 0.55 -22.74
C ARG A 351 -13.99 0.16 -21.49
N CYS A 352 -12.67 0.16 -21.58
CA CYS A 352 -11.78 -0.02 -20.43
C CYS A 352 -11.50 1.35 -19.80
N PRO A 353 -11.80 1.60 -18.52
CA PRO A 353 -11.48 2.86 -17.86
C PRO A 353 -10.00 3.22 -17.95
N VAL A 354 -9.71 4.50 -18.21
CA VAL A 354 -8.36 5.05 -18.32
C VAL A 354 -8.17 6.15 -17.28
N TYR A 355 -7.15 5.98 -16.45
CA TYR A 355 -6.73 6.91 -15.42
C TYR A 355 -5.41 7.56 -15.79
N MET A 356 -5.22 8.82 -15.39
CA MET A 356 -3.99 9.59 -15.62
C MET A 356 -3.53 10.26 -14.31
N PRO A 357 -2.27 10.09 -13.90
CA PRO A 357 -1.70 10.81 -12.77
C PRO A 357 -1.36 12.26 -13.13
N PHE A 358 -1.59 13.15 -12.17
CA PHE A 358 -1.30 14.60 -12.26
C PHE A 358 -0.54 15.09 -11.01
N ASP A 359 -0.22 14.18 -10.08
CA ASP A 359 0.34 14.47 -8.76
C ASP A 359 1.87 14.40 -8.70
N ASP A 360 2.53 14.22 -9.84
CA ASP A 360 3.98 14.03 -9.94
C ASP A 360 4.74 15.29 -10.41
N VAL A 361 4.16 16.08 -11.31
CA VAL A 361 4.80 17.26 -11.93
C VAL A 361 3.80 18.39 -12.18
N ASP A 362 4.29 19.62 -12.10
CA ASP A 362 3.49 20.81 -12.40
C ASP A 362 3.13 20.88 -13.89
N VAL A 363 1.87 21.17 -14.19
CA VAL A 363 1.37 21.21 -15.57
C VAL A 363 0.35 22.30 -15.80
N SER A 364 0.27 22.76 -17.04
CA SER A 364 -0.83 23.56 -17.57
C SER A 364 -1.79 22.64 -18.32
N LEU A 365 -3.04 22.57 -17.86
CA LEU A 365 -4.08 21.74 -18.46
C LEU A 365 -5.03 22.58 -19.32
N ASN A 366 -5.05 22.26 -20.62
CA ASN A 366 -6.00 22.81 -21.57
C ASN A 366 -7.22 21.89 -21.67
N LEU A 367 -8.36 22.37 -21.17
CA LEU A 367 -9.62 21.65 -21.13
C LEU A 367 -10.47 22.04 -22.34
N GLY A 368 -10.93 21.02 -23.08
CA GLY A 368 -11.50 21.26 -24.40
C GLY A 368 -12.90 21.86 -24.44
N ASP A 369 -13.70 21.66 -23.40
CA ASP A 369 -15.06 22.18 -23.27
C ASP A 369 -15.48 22.27 -21.79
N ALA A 370 -16.62 22.92 -21.53
CA ALA A 370 -17.15 23.13 -20.18
C ALA A 370 -17.48 21.82 -19.43
N GLN A 371 -17.87 20.77 -20.17
CA GLN A 371 -18.18 19.48 -19.56
C GLN A 371 -16.90 18.77 -19.10
N THR A 372 -15.87 18.73 -19.95
CA THR A 372 -14.56 18.20 -19.59
C THR A 372 -13.94 18.98 -18.42
N PHE A 373 -14.15 20.31 -18.37
CA PHE A 373 -13.76 21.12 -17.23
C PHE A 373 -14.46 20.67 -15.94
N ALA A 374 -15.80 20.62 -15.92
CA ALA A 374 -16.55 20.22 -14.74
C ALA A 374 -16.15 18.80 -14.27
N GLN A 375 -16.05 17.85 -15.20
CA GLN A 375 -15.70 16.47 -14.89
C GLN A 375 -14.29 16.35 -14.30
N PHE A 376 -13.30 16.97 -14.94
CA PHE A 376 -11.93 16.93 -14.43
C PHE A 376 -11.86 17.51 -13.02
N VAL A 377 -12.46 18.69 -12.82
CA VAL A 377 -12.37 19.40 -11.54
C VAL A 377 -13.13 18.68 -10.41
N VAL A 378 -14.34 18.17 -10.68
CA VAL A 378 -15.12 17.37 -9.71
C VAL A 378 -14.34 16.11 -9.32
N ARG A 379 -13.79 15.39 -10.29
CA ARG A 379 -13.04 14.15 -10.06
C ARG A 379 -11.71 14.43 -9.36
N ALA A 380 -11.03 15.53 -9.68
CA ALA A 380 -9.80 15.95 -9.01
C ALA A 380 -10.05 16.29 -7.52
N ALA A 381 -11.14 17.01 -7.23
CA ALA A 381 -11.55 17.28 -5.86
C ALA A 381 -11.83 15.97 -5.09
N ALA A 382 -12.59 15.05 -5.70
CA ALA A 382 -12.87 13.72 -5.13
C ALA A 382 -11.60 12.85 -5.00
N ALA A 383 -10.63 13.04 -5.88
CA ALA A 383 -9.30 12.44 -5.85
C ALA A 383 -8.36 13.12 -4.84
N GLY A 384 -8.86 14.03 -3.99
CA GLY A 384 -8.11 14.57 -2.87
C GLY A 384 -7.23 15.77 -3.19
N ALA A 385 -7.41 16.41 -4.34
CA ALA A 385 -6.75 17.67 -4.62
C ALA A 385 -7.49 18.85 -3.98
N VAL A 386 -6.74 19.91 -3.66
CA VAL A 386 -7.31 21.21 -3.33
C VAL A 386 -7.57 21.96 -4.63
N VAL A 387 -8.84 22.13 -4.97
CA VAL A 387 -9.26 22.85 -6.17
C VAL A 387 -9.43 24.34 -5.84
N THR A 388 -8.90 25.19 -6.70
CA THR A 388 -9.16 26.63 -6.73
C THR A 388 -9.74 27.00 -8.10
N VAL A 389 -10.87 27.70 -8.12
CA VAL A 389 -11.50 28.21 -9.36
C VAL A 389 -11.66 29.72 -9.29
N GLY A 390 -11.89 30.36 -10.44
CA GLY A 390 -12.10 31.80 -10.53
C GLY A 390 -13.39 32.28 -9.85
N PRO A 391 -13.50 33.57 -9.49
CA PRO A 391 -14.68 34.14 -8.81
C PRO A 391 -16.03 33.91 -9.50
N HIS A 392 -16.03 33.80 -10.83
CA HIS A 392 -17.24 33.54 -11.62
C HIS A 392 -17.78 32.11 -11.48
N PHE A 393 -17.04 31.21 -10.82
CA PHE A 393 -17.47 29.83 -10.53
C PHE A 393 -17.88 29.62 -9.07
N GLU A 394 -18.31 30.65 -8.34
CA GLU A 394 -18.59 30.55 -6.90
C GLU A 394 -19.61 29.45 -6.54
N GLU A 395 -20.71 29.35 -7.31
CA GLU A 395 -21.74 28.32 -7.09
C GLU A 395 -21.17 26.91 -7.29
N PHE A 396 -20.47 26.70 -8.42
CA PHE A 396 -19.77 25.46 -8.71
C PHE A 396 -18.74 25.10 -7.64
N ALA A 397 -17.96 26.09 -7.17
CA ALA A 397 -16.95 25.91 -6.13
C ALA A 397 -17.57 25.41 -4.82
N ARG A 398 -18.70 26.00 -4.41
CA ARG A 398 -19.44 25.61 -3.21
C ARG A 398 -19.94 24.18 -3.28
N LEU A 399 -20.45 23.75 -4.43
CA LEU A 399 -20.96 22.39 -4.64
C LEU A 399 -19.87 21.33 -4.51
N ILE A 400 -18.64 21.62 -4.95
CA ILE A 400 -17.54 20.66 -4.91
C ILE A 400 -16.64 20.78 -3.68
N GLY A 401 -16.81 21.84 -2.88
CA GLY A 401 -15.92 22.18 -1.77
C GLY A 401 -14.59 22.77 -2.24
N ALA A 402 -14.56 23.47 -3.38
CA ALA A 402 -13.40 24.16 -3.90
C ALA A 402 -13.25 25.57 -3.32
N GLN A 403 -12.03 26.09 -3.39
CA GLN A 403 -11.69 27.46 -3.07
C GLN A 403 -11.95 28.38 -4.25
N VAL A 404 -12.22 29.66 -3.96
CA VAL A 404 -12.30 30.71 -4.96
C VAL A 404 -11.04 31.56 -4.88
N GLY A 405 -10.37 31.78 -6.00
CA GLY A 405 -9.13 32.53 -6.03
C GLY A 405 -8.78 33.09 -7.41
N PRO A 406 -7.74 33.93 -7.49
CA PRO A 406 -7.35 34.60 -8.74
C PRO A 406 -6.71 33.63 -9.75
N VAL A 407 -6.14 32.52 -9.28
CA VAL A 407 -5.47 31.52 -10.13
C VAL A 407 -6.25 30.22 -10.05
N ALA A 408 -6.87 29.83 -11.16
CA ALA A 408 -7.57 28.56 -11.28
C ALA A 408 -6.55 27.41 -11.37
N LYS A 409 -6.58 26.50 -10.39
CA LYS A 409 -5.61 25.41 -10.25
C LYS A 409 -6.16 24.26 -9.43
N VAL A 410 -5.47 23.13 -9.53
CA VAL A 410 -5.69 21.92 -8.75
C VAL A 410 -4.36 21.58 -8.09
N ALA A 411 -4.29 21.76 -6.77
CA ALA A 411 -3.09 21.46 -6.00
C ALA A 411 -3.16 20.02 -5.47
N TRP A 412 -2.24 19.20 -5.95
CA TRP A 412 -1.98 17.84 -5.49
C TRP A 412 -0.95 17.88 -4.34
N PRO A 413 -0.73 16.76 -3.63
CA PRO A 413 0.26 16.73 -2.55
C PRO A 413 1.68 17.17 -2.97
N ASN A 414 2.10 16.87 -4.20
CA ASN A 414 3.47 17.14 -4.68
C ASN A 414 3.54 17.93 -6.00
N ALA A 415 2.40 18.37 -6.54
CA ALA A 415 2.34 19.01 -7.85
C ALA A 415 1.12 19.94 -7.97
N THR A 416 1.13 20.81 -8.97
CA THR A 416 0.04 21.73 -9.29
C THR A 416 -0.36 21.61 -10.75
N THR A 417 -1.64 21.35 -10.99
CA THR A 417 -2.25 21.46 -12.32
C THR A 417 -2.96 22.80 -12.47
N TYR A 418 -2.41 23.69 -13.28
CA TYR A 418 -3.01 24.97 -13.62
C TYR A 418 -4.14 24.77 -14.64
N LEU A 419 -5.33 25.30 -14.35
CA LEU A 419 -6.53 25.18 -15.19
C LEU A 419 -6.56 26.27 -16.26
N GLY A 420 -5.52 26.32 -17.08
CA GLY A 420 -5.32 27.34 -18.11
C GLY A 420 -3.83 27.52 -18.44
N PRO A 421 -3.50 28.40 -19.42
CA PRO A 421 -2.13 28.65 -19.82
C PRO A 421 -1.25 29.10 -18.65
N HIS A 422 -0.13 28.43 -18.44
CA HIS A 422 0.86 28.82 -17.44
C HIS A 422 2.27 28.65 -18.03
N SER A 423 3.13 29.65 -17.84
CA SER A 423 4.50 29.66 -18.37
C SER A 423 5.42 28.80 -17.51
N GLY A 424 6.38 28.11 -18.14
CA GLY A 424 7.42 27.36 -17.43
C GLY A 424 7.02 25.96 -16.95
N VAL A 425 5.84 25.48 -17.34
CA VAL A 425 5.34 24.13 -17.03
C VAL A 425 4.90 23.41 -18.30
N ASP A 426 4.91 22.09 -18.23
CA ASP A 426 4.49 21.24 -19.34
C ASP A 426 3.00 21.38 -19.66
N LYS A 427 2.64 21.22 -20.92
CA LYS A 427 1.25 21.34 -21.38
C LYS A 427 0.60 19.98 -21.53
N VAL A 428 -0.59 19.83 -20.96
CA VAL A 428 -1.48 18.69 -21.14
C VAL A 428 -2.76 19.18 -21.80
N ILE A 429 -3.26 18.42 -22.77
CA ILE A 429 -4.53 18.70 -23.44
C ILE A 429 -5.49 17.59 -23.05
N LEU A 430 -6.66 17.93 -22.53
CA LEU A 430 -7.72 16.98 -22.25
C LEU A 430 -8.99 17.39 -22.99
N ARG A 431 -9.42 16.56 -23.95
CA ARG A 431 -10.67 16.71 -24.70
C ARG A 431 -11.53 15.47 -24.54
N HIS A 432 -12.74 15.50 -25.08
CA HIS A 432 -13.70 14.39 -24.98
C HIS A 432 -13.22 13.10 -25.69
N ASN A 433 -12.29 13.19 -26.64
CA ASN A 433 -11.83 12.09 -27.50
C ASN A 433 -10.33 11.79 -27.39
N LEU A 434 -9.54 12.62 -26.70
CA LEU A 434 -8.10 12.43 -26.56
C LEU A 434 -7.57 13.09 -25.29
N ILE A 435 -6.46 12.55 -24.80
CA ILE A 435 -5.57 13.22 -23.85
C ILE A 435 -4.17 13.31 -24.46
N GLY A 436 -3.64 14.52 -24.58
CA GLY A 436 -2.28 14.76 -25.04
C GLY A 436 -1.37 15.14 -23.88
N THR A 437 -0.27 14.41 -23.70
CA THR A 437 0.72 14.67 -22.64
C THR A 437 2.12 14.80 -23.25
N PRO A 438 3.09 15.40 -22.54
CA PRO A 438 4.48 15.47 -23.00
C PRO A 438 5.06 14.09 -23.37
N ARG A 439 4.62 13.05 -22.65
CA ARG A 439 5.08 11.68 -22.87
C ARG A 439 4.39 11.00 -24.05
N HIS A 440 3.08 11.14 -24.16
CA HIS A 440 2.30 10.29 -25.07
C HIS A 440 1.76 11.01 -26.31
N ARG A 441 2.05 12.31 -26.48
CA ARG A 441 1.56 13.21 -27.55
C ARG A 441 0.04 13.25 -27.69
N GLU A 442 -0.59 12.14 -28.09
CA GLU A 442 -2.04 11.91 -28.14
C GLU A 442 -2.37 10.46 -27.76
N LEU A 443 -3.18 10.29 -26.72
CA LEU A 443 -3.82 9.03 -26.35
C LEU A 443 -5.32 9.13 -26.64
N PRO A 444 -5.87 8.30 -27.53
CA PRO A 444 -7.30 8.32 -27.81
C PRO A 444 -8.08 7.79 -26.61
N ILE A 445 -9.10 8.53 -26.21
CA ILE A 445 -10.03 8.16 -25.14
C ILE A 445 -11.46 8.40 -25.60
N ARG A 446 -12.43 7.83 -24.90
CA ARG A 446 -13.83 8.20 -24.99
C ARG A 446 -14.27 8.75 -23.64
N ARG A 447 -15.01 9.84 -23.67
CA ARG A 447 -15.53 10.45 -22.44
C ARG A 447 -16.51 9.51 -21.75
N ILE A 448 -16.31 9.33 -20.45
CA ILE A 448 -17.30 8.70 -19.55
C ILE A 448 -18.13 9.83 -18.95
N SER A 449 -19.45 9.81 -19.19
CA SER A 449 -20.41 10.82 -18.70
C SER A 449 -21.51 10.18 -17.86
N PRO A 450 -21.27 9.92 -16.56
CA PRO A 450 -22.30 9.49 -15.63
C PRO A 450 -23.40 10.56 -15.52
N PRO A 451 -24.70 10.20 -15.59
CA PRO A 451 -25.79 11.16 -15.50
C PRO A 451 -25.70 12.07 -14.27
N GLU A 452 -25.25 11.53 -13.15
CA GLU A 452 -25.14 12.22 -11.86
C GLU A 452 -24.08 13.32 -11.85
N GLU A 453 -23.07 13.28 -12.73
CA GLU A 453 -22.07 14.35 -12.87
C GLU A 453 -22.66 15.59 -13.60
N SER A 454 -23.75 15.43 -14.36
CA SER A 454 -24.32 16.50 -15.20
C SER A 454 -24.81 17.70 -14.39
N ARG A 455 -25.22 17.49 -13.14
CA ARG A 455 -25.67 18.58 -12.26
C ARG A 455 -24.58 19.62 -11.97
N PHE A 456 -23.32 19.20 -11.97
CA PHE A 456 -22.20 20.12 -11.74
C PHE A 456 -21.94 20.99 -12.95
N GLN A 457 -22.24 20.49 -14.15
CA GLN A 457 -22.18 21.29 -15.37
C GLN A 457 -23.26 22.38 -15.39
N LEU A 458 -24.45 22.09 -14.84
CA LEU A 458 -25.54 23.08 -14.74
C LEU A 458 -25.21 24.26 -13.81
N ALA A 459 -24.27 24.08 -12.88
CA ALA A 459 -23.80 25.12 -11.97
C ALA A 459 -22.65 25.97 -12.54
N LEU A 460 -22.22 25.71 -13.78
CA LEU A 460 -21.26 26.57 -14.47
C LEU A 460 -21.97 27.85 -14.96
N PRO A 461 -21.28 29.01 -14.94
CA PRO A 461 -21.79 30.22 -15.56
C PRO A 461 -22.06 29.98 -17.05
N LYS A 462 -23.13 30.61 -17.55
CA LYS A 462 -23.57 30.51 -18.96
C LYS A 462 -22.70 31.30 -19.91
#